data_AF-A0A6I9NYI3-F1
#
_entry.id   AF-A0A6I9NYI3-F1
#
_cell.length_a   1.000
_cell.length_b   1.000
_cell.length_c   1.000
_cell.angle_alpha   90.00
_cell.angle_beta   90.00
_cell.angle_gamma   90.00
#
_symmetry.space_group_name_H-M   'P 1'
#
loop_
_entity.id
_entity.type
_entity.pdbx_description
1 polymer ?
#
loop_
_entity_poly.entity_id
_entity_poly.type
_entity_poly.pdbx_seq_one_letter_code
_entity_poly.pdbx_strand_id
1 'polypeptide(L)'
;MPVRGSCFGAGMGQLALWMWVGMLCALLVGHSSACPALCTCSGTTVDCHGLGLKTMPRNIPRTSERLELNGNNLTRITKSDFAGLKYIRVLQLMENQITVIERGAFDDMKELERLRLNRNQLQQLPELLFQKNPALSRL
;
A
#
# COMPACT_ATOMS: atom_id res chain seq x y z
N MET A 1 -47.47 -57.47 24.07
CA MET A 1 -47.63 -57.77 22.63
C MET A 1 -46.44 -57.16 21.89
N PRO A 2 -45.81 -57.90 20.94
CA PRO A 2 -44.47 -57.66 20.33
C PRO A 2 -44.51 -56.50 19.30
N VAL A 3 -43.43 -55.93 18.70
CA VAL A 3 -42.35 -56.53 17.88
C VAL A 3 -41.09 -55.61 17.82
N ARG A 4 -39.94 -56.25 18.05
CA ARG A 4 -38.57 -56.13 17.46
C ARG A 4 -38.33 -55.19 16.24
N GLY A 5 -37.16 -54.53 16.21
CA GLY A 5 -36.56 -53.99 14.97
C GLY A 5 -35.34 -53.06 15.17
N SER A 6 -34.16 -53.63 15.45
CA SER A 6 -32.86 -52.96 15.28
C SER A 6 -32.48 -52.90 13.80
N CYS A 7 -31.70 -51.89 13.34
CA CYS A 7 -30.52 -52.11 12.48
C CYS A 7 -29.83 -50.83 11.92
N PHE A 8 -28.48 -50.84 12.01
CA PHE A 8 -27.43 -50.16 11.20
C PHE A 8 -27.41 -48.61 11.18
N GLY A 9 -26.29 -47.90 11.34
CA GLY A 9 -24.90 -48.24 11.05
C GLY A 9 -24.39 -47.36 9.89
N ALA A 10 -23.33 -46.59 10.16
CA ALA A 10 -22.46 -45.89 9.20
C ALA A 10 -22.91 -44.53 8.61
N GLY A 11 -22.00 -43.56 8.69
CA GLY A 11 -22.08 -42.29 7.98
C GLY A 11 -20.98 -41.28 8.34
N MET A 12 -19.71 -41.70 8.38
CA MET A 12 -18.54 -40.79 8.40
C MET A 12 -18.41 -40.02 7.06
N GLY A 13 -19.46 -39.29 6.66
CA GLY A 13 -19.56 -38.65 5.34
C GLY A 13 -19.96 -37.18 5.36
N GLN A 14 -20.31 -36.61 6.53
CA GLN A 14 -20.73 -35.21 6.61
C GLN A 14 -19.60 -34.22 6.93
N LEU A 15 -18.45 -34.68 7.45
CA LEU A 15 -17.30 -33.81 7.73
C LEU A 15 -16.51 -33.44 6.47
N ALA A 16 -16.50 -34.32 5.44
CA ALA A 16 -15.73 -34.10 4.22
C ALA A 16 -16.28 -32.95 3.35
N LEU A 17 -17.60 -32.71 3.37
CA LEU A 17 -18.22 -31.61 2.61
C LEU A 17 -17.83 -30.23 3.17
N TRP A 18 -17.73 -30.10 4.50
CA TRP A 18 -17.33 -28.84 5.14
C TRP A 18 -15.84 -28.55 4.92
N MET A 19 -15.01 -29.60 4.85
CA MET A 19 -13.59 -29.49 4.53
C MET A 19 -13.36 -29.03 3.08
N TRP A 20 -14.24 -29.40 2.13
CA TRP A 20 -14.15 -28.94 0.75
C TRP A 20 -14.64 -27.49 0.56
N VAL A 21 -15.69 -27.06 1.27
CA VAL A 21 -16.17 -25.67 1.24
C VAL A 21 -15.12 -24.70 1.82
N GLY A 22 -14.47 -25.08 2.93
CA GLY A 22 -13.37 -24.30 3.51
C GLY A 22 -12.15 -24.20 2.59
N MET A 23 -11.84 -25.26 1.84
CA MET A 23 -10.72 -25.30 0.89
C MET A 23 -11.01 -24.52 -0.40
N LEU A 24 -12.27 -24.45 -0.84
CA LEU A 24 -12.69 -23.61 -1.97
C LEU A 24 -12.63 -22.11 -1.62
N CYS A 25 -12.93 -21.74 -0.37
CA CYS A 25 -12.75 -20.36 0.11
C CYS A 25 -11.28 -19.92 0.08
N ALA A 26 -10.32 -20.81 0.35
CA ALA A 26 -8.90 -20.50 0.37
C ALA A 26 -8.31 -20.24 -1.05
N LEU A 27 -8.95 -20.74 -2.10
CA LEU A 27 -8.54 -20.48 -3.50
C LEU A 27 -9.04 -19.13 -4.03
N LEU A 28 -9.99 -18.49 -3.34
CA LEU A 28 -10.53 -17.16 -3.69
C LEU A 28 -9.88 -16.02 -2.89
N VAL A 29 -9.04 -16.33 -1.90
CA VAL A 29 -8.26 -15.32 -1.19
C VAL A 29 -7.07 -14.97 -2.08
N GLY A 30 -7.27 -13.99 -2.97
CA GLY A 30 -6.19 -13.36 -3.70
C GLY A 30 -5.06 -12.97 -2.73
N HIS A 31 -3.82 -13.22 -3.13
CA HIS A 31 -2.64 -12.85 -2.36
C HIS A 31 -2.77 -11.37 -2.02
N SER A 32 -3.05 -11.07 -0.74
CA SER A 32 -3.11 -9.71 -0.23
C SER A 32 -1.71 -9.13 -0.40
N SER A 33 -1.50 -8.41 -1.49
CA SER A 33 -0.36 -7.53 -1.69
C SER A 33 -0.27 -6.70 -0.42
N ALA A 34 0.83 -6.89 0.30
CA ALA A 34 1.06 -6.34 1.63
C ALA A 34 0.78 -4.84 1.62
N CYS A 35 -0.42 -4.45 2.04
CA CYS A 35 -0.83 -3.07 2.16
C CYS A 35 -0.37 -2.56 3.53
N PRO A 36 0.08 -1.31 3.66
CA PRO A 36 0.39 -0.74 4.97
C PRO A 36 -0.84 -0.81 5.88
N ALA A 37 -0.66 -1.20 7.15
CA ALA A 37 -1.77 -1.47 8.07
C ALA A 37 -2.72 -0.28 8.32
N LEU A 38 -2.24 0.95 8.12
CA LEU A 38 -3.03 2.17 8.29
C LEU A 38 -3.65 2.68 6.99
N CYS A 39 -3.20 2.16 5.84
CA CYS A 39 -3.58 2.67 4.53
C CYS A 39 -4.57 1.72 3.83
N THR A 40 -5.27 2.26 2.85
CA THR A 40 -6.16 1.49 1.98
C THR A 40 -5.51 1.31 0.61
N CYS A 41 -5.47 0.08 0.11
CA CYS A 41 -4.92 -0.21 -1.22
C CYS A 41 -6.04 -0.63 -2.17
N SER A 42 -6.09 0.00 -3.35
CA SER A 42 -7.03 -0.34 -4.42
C SER A 42 -6.28 -0.38 -5.75
N GLY A 43 -6.14 -1.57 -6.32
CA GLY A 43 -5.27 -1.80 -7.48
C GLY A 43 -3.82 -1.41 -7.18
N THR A 44 -3.28 -0.47 -7.95
CA THR A 44 -1.93 0.10 -7.78
C THR A 44 -1.91 1.40 -6.98
N THR A 45 -3.06 1.84 -6.46
CA THR A 45 -3.19 3.05 -5.64
C THR A 45 -3.11 2.72 -4.16
N VAL A 46 -2.29 3.46 -3.43
CA VAL A 46 -2.14 3.38 -1.97
C VAL A 46 -2.62 4.70 -1.38
N ASP A 47 -3.70 4.64 -0.62
CA ASP A 47 -4.32 5.78 0.04
C ASP A 47 -4.02 5.80 1.53
N CYS A 48 -3.25 6.80 1.94
CA CYS A 48 -2.84 7.06 3.32
C CYS A 48 -3.26 8.48 3.76
N HIS A 49 -4.31 9.06 3.16
CA HIS A 49 -4.73 10.43 3.39
C HIS A 49 -5.24 10.68 4.82
N GLY A 50 -4.82 11.79 5.45
CA GLY A 50 -5.49 12.29 6.66
C GLY A 50 -5.31 11.43 7.92
N LEU A 51 -4.31 10.54 7.93
CA LEU A 51 -4.09 9.56 9.00
C LEU A 51 -3.20 10.11 10.14
N GLY A 52 -2.78 11.37 10.05
CA GLY A 52 -1.89 12.00 11.03
C GLY A 52 -0.48 11.37 11.07
N LEU A 53 -0.05 10.75 9.97
CA LEU A 53 1.24 10.06 9.90
C LEU A 53 2.39 11.03 10.15
N LYS A 54 3.26 10.69 11.10
CA LYS A 54 4.48 11.45 11.40
C LYS A 54 5.69 10.96 10.61
N THR A 55 5.61 9.72 10.14
CA THR A 55 6.65 9.02 9.39
C THR A 55 6.05 8.29 8.21
N MET A 56 6.87 8.02 7.20
CA MET A 56 6.43 7.30 6.00
C MET A 56 5.94 5.89 6.34
N PRO A 57 4.79 5.45 5.80
CA PRO A 57 4.24 4.13 6.08
C PRO A 57 5.15 3.04 5.49
N ARG A 58 5.40 2.00 6.26
CA ARG A 58 6.21 0.86 5.81
C ARG A 58 5.36 -0.09 4.97
N ASN A 59 6.04 -0.93 4.18
CA ASN A 59 5.42 -1.97 3.36
C ASN A 59 4.48 -1.40 2.28
N ILE A 60 4.87 -0.29 1.64
CA ILE A 60 4.19 0.15 0.42
C ILE A 60 4.50 -0.88 -0.68
N PRO A 61 3.49 -1.42 -1.39
CA PRO A 61 3.71 -2.33 -2.50
C PRO A 61 4.65 -1.73 -3.56
N ARG A 62 5.64 -2.51 -3.99
CA ARG A 62 6.61 -2.04 -4.99
C ARG A 62 6.00 -1.80 -6.37
N THR A 63 4.81 -2.35 -6.62
CA THR A 63 4.03 -2.20 -7.85
C THR A 63 3.08 -1.00 -7.83
N SER A 64 3.11 -0.19 -6.76
CA SER A 64 2.25 0.99 -6.66
C SER A 64 2.62 2.05 -7.69
N GLU A 65 1.60 2.65 -8.29
CA GLU A 65 1.74 3.74 -9.26
C GLU A 65 1.31 5.09 -8.69
N ARG A 66 0.44 5.06 -7.67
CA ARG A 66 -0.10 6.26 -7.04
C ARG A 66 -0.05 6.14 -5.53
N LEU A 67 0.50 7.16 -4.89
CA LEU A 67 0.64 7.25 -3.44
C LEU A 67 0.05 8.56 -2.94
N GLU A 68 -1.01 8.46 -2.14
CA GLU A 68 -1.71 9.58 -1.51
C GLU A 68 -1.30 9.68 -0.04
N LEU A 69 -0.58 10.74 0.31
CA LEU A 69 -0.11 11.02 1.67
C LEU A 69 -0.52 12.42 2.14
N ASN A 70 -1.54 13.03 1.51
CA ASN A 70 -1.96 14.37 1.86
C ASN A 70 -2.58 14.44 3.27
N GLY A 71 -2.53 15.63 3.88
CA GLY A 71 -3.17 15.87 5.17
C GLY A 71 -2.55 15.09 6.33
N ASN A 72 -1.24 14.82 6.25
CA ASN A 72 -0.49 14.11 7.29
C ASN A 72 0.45 15.08 8.02
N ASN A 73 1.23 14.55 8.96
CA ASN A 73 2.18 15.30 9.78
C ASN A 73 3.62 14.94 9.45
N LEU A 74 3.91 14.65 8.17
CA LEU A 74 5.25 14.31 7.72
C LEU A 74 6.13 15.55 7.77
N THR A 75 7.34 15.40 8.33
CA THR A 75 8.27 16.52 8.56
C THR A 75 9.53 16.46 7.70
N ARG A 76 9.95 15.25 7.32
CA ARG A 76 11.15 15.00 6.54
C ARG A 76 10.91 13.89 5.55
N ILE A 77 11.53 14.00 4.38
CA ILE A 77 11.60 12.94 3.38
C ILE A 77 13.06 12.53 3.22
N THR A 78 13.31 11.23 3.34
CA THR A 78 14.65 10.63 3.28
C THR A 78 14.83 9.79 2.02
N LYS A 79 16.09 9.49 1.69
CA LYS A 79 16.41 8.59 0.56
C LYS A 79 15.79 7.20 0.67
N SER A 80 15.63 6.70 1.89
CA SER A 80 15.07 5.37 2.13
C SER A 80 13.55 5.30 2.01
N ASP A 81 12.84 6.42 2.13
CA ASP A 81 11.37 6.41 2.23
C ASP A 81 10.68 5.90 0.97
N PHE A 82 11.26 6.17 -0.20
CA PHE A 82 10.74 5.74 -1.49
C PHE A 82 11.62 4.67 -2.16
N ALA A 83 12.54 4.06 -1.41
CA ALA A 83 13.50 3.11 -1.95
C ALA A 83 12.80 1.92 -2.62
N GLY A 84 13.10 1.70 -3.89
CA GLY A 84 12.53 0.62 -4.69
C GLY A 84 11.10 0.81 -5.19
N LEU A 85 10.46 1.96 -4.95
CA LEU A 85 9.14 2.31 -5.50
C LEU A 85 9.24 2.84 -6.94
N LYS A 86 9.76 2.01 -7.84
CA LYS A 86 10.18 2.42 -9.19
C LYS A 86 9.04 2.84 -10.12
N TYR A 87 7.83 2.38 -9.85
CA TYR A 87 6.67 2.55 -10.73
C TYR A 87 5.74 3.70 -10.31
N ILE A 88 6.11 4.46 -9.26
CA ILE A 88 5.30 5.61 -8.83
C ILE A 88 5.30 6.66 -9.94
N ARG A 89 4.10 7.00 -10.40
CA ARG A 89 3.81 8.08 -11.36
C ARG A 89 3.26 9.32 -10.68
N VAL A 90 2.50 9.12 -9.60
CA VAL A 90 1.80 10.19 -8.90
C VAL A 90 2.10 10.11 -7.41
N LEU A 91 2.73 11.15 -6.88
CA LEU A 91 3.03 11.28 -5.46
C LEU A 91 2.42 12.57 -4.91
N GLN A 92 1.51 12.41 -3.95
CA GLN A 92 0.74 13.49 -3.36
C GLN A 92 1.14 13.64 -1.88
N LEU A 93 1.79 14.75 -1.55
CA LEU A 93 2.33 15.07 -0.22
C LEU A 93 1.84 16.44 0.25
N MET A 94 0.71 16.90 -0.27
CA MET A 94 0.14 18.20 0.07
C MET A 94 -0.30 18.24 1.54
N GLU A 95 -0.32 19.44 2.13
CA GLU A 95 -0.85 19.62 3.49
C GLU A 95 -0.13 18.74 4.51
N ASN A 96 1.20 18.78 4.45
CA ASN A 96 2.09 18.18 5.42
C ASN A 96 2.95 19.27 6.08
N GLN A 97 3.93 18.86 6.88
CA GLN A 97 4.84 19.76 7.59
C GLN A 97 6.28 19.57 7.10
N ILE A 98 6.46 19.18 5.84
CA ILE A 98 7.77 18.79 5.31
C ILE A 98 8.65 20.04 5.25
N THR A 99 9.79 19.98 5.94
CA THR A 99 10.78 21.05 5.99
C THR A 99 12.01 20.73 5.16
N VAL A 100 12.35 19.44 5.05
CA VAL A 100 13.55 18.95 4.38
C VAL A 100 13.23 17.74 3.53
N ILE A 101 13.73 17.75 2.29
CA ILE A 101 13.80 16.59 1.41
C ILE A 101 15.29 16.28 1.21
N GLU A 102 15.70 15.06 1.49
CA GLU A 102 17.09 14.65 1.30
C GLU A 102 17.45 14.52 -0.18
N ARG A 103 18.73 14.77 -0.50
CA ARG A 103 19.24 14.59 -1.85
C ARG A 103 19.08 13.13 -2.28
N GLY A 104 18.50 12.93 -3.46
CA GLY A 104 18.24 11.60 -4.01
C GLY A 104 17.03 10.89 -3.41
N ALA A 105 16.18 11.58 -2.63
CA ALA A 105 14.90 11.05 -2.15
C ALA A 105 14.02 10.43 -3.24
N PHE A 106 14.13 10.95 -4.46
CA PHE A 106 13.30 10.56 -5.59
C PHE A 106 14.04 9.79 -6.67
N ASP A 107 15.31 9.43 -6.47
CA ASP A 107 16.19 8.87 -7.51
C ASP A 107 15.66 7.56 -8.14
N ASP A 108 14.96 6.75 -7.36
CA ASP A 108 14.42 5.46 -7.81
C ASP A 108 13.12 5.60 -8.62
N MET A 109 12.39 6.71 -8.47
CA MET A 109 11.08 6.93 -9.09
C MET A 109 11.20 7.49 -10.52
N LYS A 110 11.75 6.69 -11.43
CA LYS A 110 12.03 7.11 -12.81
C LYS A 110 10.77 7.46 -13.61
N GLU A 111 9.66 6.84 -13.25
CA GLU A 111 8.33 7.03 -13.87
C GLU A 111 7.53 8.18 -13.23
N LEU A 112 8.11 8.93 -12.28
CA LEU A 112 7.39 9.98 -11.58
C LEU A 112 7.00 11.11 -12.55
N GLU A 113 5.70 11.26 -12.80
CA GLU A 113 5.15 12.27 -13.70
C GLU A 113 4.65 13.50 -12.94
N ARG A 114 4.08 13.27 -11.75
CA ARG A 114 3.39 14.28 -10.95
C ARG A 114 3.79 14.18 -9.49
N LEU A 115 4.41 15.24 -8.99
CA LEU A 115 4.70 15.44 -7.58
C LEU A 115 3.89 16.64 -7.09
N ARG A 116 3.33 16.57 -5.89
CA ARG A 116 2.62 17.69 -5.27
C ARG A 116 3.11 17.90 -3.85
N LEU A 117 3.79 19.03 -3.62
CA LEU A 117 4.38 19.41 -2.33
C LEU A 117 3.76 20.68 -1.73
N ASN A 118 2.64 21.15 -2.28
CA ASN A 118 1.95 22.37 -1.86
C ASN A 118 1.55 22.31 -0.38
N ARG A 119 1.50 23.47 0.28
CA ARG A 119 1.12 23.58 1.71
C ARG A 119 2.03 22.70 2.59
N ASN A 120 3.34 22.83 2.39
CA ASN A 120 4.41 22.32 3.26
C ASN A 120 5.25 23.50 3.79
N GLN A 121 6.30 23.20 4.54
CA GLN A 121 7.21 24.17 5.17
C GLN A 121 8.61 24.14 4.54
N LEU A 122 8.67 23.78 3.25
CA LEU A 122 9.93 23.69 2.51
C LEU A 122 10.50 25.08 2.30
N GLN A 123 11.72 25.31 2.78
CA GLN A 123 12.45 26.55 2.53
C GLN A 123 13.24 26.51 1.22
N GLN A 124 13.78 25.33 0.89
CA GLN A 124 14.57 25.09 -0.30
C GLN A 124 14.50 23.62 -0.71
N LEU A 125 14.69 23.37 -2.01
CA LEU A 125 14.87 22.02 -2.54
C LEU A 125 16.37 21.78 -2.79
N PRO A 126 16.91 20.60 -2.50
CA PRO A 126 18.27 20.25 -2.88
C PRO A 126 18.52 20.44 -4.38
N GLU A 127 19.72 20.88 -4.73
CA GLU A 127 20.15 20.88 -6.12
C GLU A 127 20.09 19.47 -6.72
N LEU A 128 19.73 19.40 -8.00
CA LEU A 128 19.64 18.15 -8.76
C LEU A 128 18.64 17.13 -8.18
N LEU A 129 17.70 17.56 -7.32
CA LEU A 129 16.70 16.66 -6.71
C LEU A 129 15.91 15.84 -7.73
N PHE A 130 15.63 16.43 -8.90
CA PHE A 130 14.85 15.80 -9.98
C PHE A 130 15.70 15.30 -11.16
N GLN A 131 17.03 15.25 -11.02
CA GLN A 131 17.93 14.86 -12.11
C GLN A 131 17.66 13.44 -12.63
N LYS A 132 17.12 12.55 -11.77
CA LYS A 132 16.82 11.15 -12.09
C LYS A 132 15.34 10.89 -12.39
N ASN A 133 14.52 11.93 -12.50
CA ASN A 133 13.08 11.83 -12.77
C ASN A 133 12.74 12.46 -14.14
N PRO A 134 13.15 11.84 -15.27
CA PRO A 134 12.99 12.44 -16.59
C PRO A 134 11.52 12.58 -17.02
N ALA A 135 10.61 11.80 -16.44
CA ALA A 135 9.18 11.85 -16.72
C ALA A 135 8.46 12.99 -15.97
N LEU A 136 9.13 13.67 -15.04
CA LEU A 136 8.49 14.66 -14.17
C LEU A 136 8.06 15.87 -15.00
N SER A 137 6.75 16.08 -15.06
CA SER A 137 6.15 17.16 -15.87
C SER A 137 5.35 18.15 -15.03
N ARG A 138 4.97 17.78 -13.80
CA ARG A 138 4.19 18.65 -12.89
C ARG A 138 4.70 18.56 -11.45
N LEU A 139 4.94 19.72 -10.84
CA LEU A 139 5.38 19.92 -9.46
C LEU A 139 4.39 20.80 -8.68
#